data_AF-A0A830EXI0-F1
#
_entry.id   AF-A0A830EXI0-F1
#
_cell.length_a   1.000
_cell.length_b   1.000
_cell.length_c   1.000
_cell.angle_alpha   90.00
_cell.angle_beta   90.00
_cell.angle_gamma   90.00
#
_symmetry.space_group_name_H-M   'P 1'
#
loop_
_entity.id
_entity.type
_entity.pdbx_description
1 polymer ?
#
loop_
_entity_poly.entity_id
_entity_poly.type
_entity_poly.pdbx_seq_one_letter_code
_entity_poly.pdbx_strand_id
1 'polypeptide(L)'
;MSNWQELSADVLSGSEYTNAERGWRNTETNAEVVVYGVEGTGMEDITDKEWAVQHPADENDEHTHFFDDLDAAVDYAERYVGENPSPVAEF
;
A
#
# COMPACT_ATOMS: atom_id res chain seq x y z
N MET A 1 -9.85 17.29 -5.04
CA MET A 1 -8.94 17.24 -3.89
C MET A 1 -8.75 15.78 -3.59
N SER A 2 -7.53 15.25 -3.52
CA SER A 2 -7.33 13.86 -3.16
C SER A 2 -7.74 13.67 -1.70
N ASN A 3 -8.62 12.71 -1.43
CA ASN A 3 -9.06 12.38 -0.06
C ASN A 3 -8.04 11.52 0.69
N TRP A 4 -6.83 11.39 0.14
CA TRP A 4 -5.74 10.61 0.69
C TRP A 4 -4.81 11.51 1.49
N GLN A 5 -4.50 11.10 2.71
CA GLN A 5 -3.44 11.68 3.52
C GLN A 5 -2.27 10.70 3.59
N GLU A 6 -1.07 11.19 3.30
CA GLU A 6 0.16 10.43 3.52
C GLU A 6 0.33 10.15 5.02
N LEU A 7 0.55 8.88 5.35
CA LEU A 7 0.81 8.43 6.70
C LEU A 7 2.26 8.75 7.09
N SER A 8 2.44 9.28 8.30
CA SER A 8 3.77 9.52 8.83
C SER A 8 4.46 8.20 9.18
N ALA A 9 5.80 8.17 9.11
CA ALA A 9 6.61 7.01 9.46
C ALA A 9 6.32 6.45 10.88
N ASP A 10 5.90 7.30 11.82
CA ASP A 10 5.48 6.88 13.17
C ASP A 10 4.20 6.00 13.15
N VAL A 11 3.25 6.33 12.26
CA VAL A 11 2.02 5.54 12.07
C VAL A 11 2.34 4.23 11.36
N LEU A 12 3.22 4.27 10.36
CA LEU A 12 3.65 3.08 9.61
C LEU A 12 4.43 2.11 10.51
N SER A 13 5.35 2.63 11.33
CA SER A 13 6.15 1.84 12.27
C SER A 13 5.33 1.28 13.45
N GLY A 14 4.17 1.87 13.76
CA GLY A 14 3.24 1.39 14.78
C GLY A 14 2.22 0.36 14.29
N SER A 15 2.12 0.16 12.97
CA SER A 15 1.25 -0.82 12.33
C SER A 15 1.93 -2.18 12.19
N GLU A 16 1.16 -3.20 11.80
CA GLU A 16 1.63 -4.58 11.57
C GLU A 16 2.74 -4.68 10.50
N TYR A 17 2.97 -3.60 9.76
CA TYR A 17 3.94 -3.47 8.68
C TYR A 17 5.26 -2.87 9.17
N THR A 18 6.01 -3.64 9.95
CA THR A 18 7.31 -3.22 10.53
C THR A 18 8.32 -2.72 9.48
N ASN A 19 8.12 -3.10 8.21
CA ASN A 19 8.96 -2.70 7.06
C ASN A 19 8.22 -1.79 6.07
N ALA A 20 7.22 -1.02 6.53
CA ALA A 20 6.53 -0.04 5.69
C ALA A 20 7.36 1.22 5.45
N GLU A 21 7.61 1.52 4.19
CA GLU A 21 8.34 2.73 3.76
C GLU A 21 7.40 3.90 3.53
N ARG A 22 6.19 3.63 3.01
CA ARG A 22 5.23 4.66 2.64
C ARG A 22 3.80 4.16 2.79
N GLY A 23 2.88 5.09 3.02
CA GLY A 23 1.47 4.76 2.97
C GLY A 23 0.58 5.97 2.95
N TRP A 24 -0.67 5.73 2.57
CA TRP A 24 -1.72 6.73 2.48
C TRP A 24 -2.99 6.17 3.06
N ARG A 25 -3.77 7.04 3.70
CA ARG A 25 -5.10 6.69 4.21
C ARG A 25 -6.14 7.63 3.64
N ASN A 26 -7.22 7.06 3.14
CA ASN A 26 -8.36 7.80 2.67
C ASN A 26 -9.17 8.30 3.87
N THR A 27 -9.38 9.61 3.96
CA THR A 27 -10.09 10.25 5.09
C THR A 27 -11.59 10.02 5.06
N GLU A 28 -12.16 9.66 3.90
CA GLU A 28 -13.61 9.40 3.76
C GLU A 28 -13.94 7.93 4.01
N THR A 29 -13.20 7.01 3.40
CA THR A 29 -13.51 5.57 3.45
C THR A 29 -12.67 4.78 4.44
N ASN A 30 -11.62 5.38 5.04
CA ASN A 30 -10.59 4.70 5.83
C ASN A 30 -9.81 3.61 5.08
N ALA A 31 -9.91 3.58 3.74
CA ALA A 31 -9.05 2.76 2.91
C ALA A 31 -7.57 3.12 3.11
N GLU A 32 -6.69 2.12 3.04
CA GLU A 32 -5.25 2.27 3.25
C GLU A 32 -4.49 1.71 2.06
N VAL A 33 -3.45 2.45 1.64
CA VAL A 33 -2.47 2.01 0.65
C VAL A 33 -1.12 2.02 1.36
N VAL A 34 -0.41 0.90 1.40
CA VAL A 34 0.84 0.76 2.14
C VAL A 34 1.88 0.08 1.27
N VAL A 35 3.05 0.70 1.15
CA VAL A 35 4.25 0.17 0.51
C VAL A 35 5.17 -0.38 1.60
N TYR A 36 5.49 -1.66 1.53
CA TYR A 36 6.33 -2.32 2.52
C TYR A 36 7.28 -3.34 1.89
N GLY A 37 8.41 -3.56 2.56
CA GLY A 37 9.36 -4.61 2.20
C GLY A 37 8.81 -5.99 2.55
N VAL A 38 8.94 -6.93 1.62
CA VAL A 38 8.49 -8.33 1.77
C VAL A 38 9.33 -9.08 2.81
N GLU A 39 10.61 -8.73 2.95
CA GLU A 39 11.53 -9.36 3.91
C GLU A 39 10.94 -9.36 5.33
N GLY A 40 10.88 -10.51 5.99
CA GLY A 40 10.42 -10.62 7.37
C GLY A 40 8.91 -10.52 7.57
N THR A 41 8.12 -10.42 6.49
CA THR A 41 6.64 -10.40 6.55
C THR A 41 6.00 -11.77 6.31
N GLY A 42 6.80 -12.78 5.92
CA GLY A 42 6.32 -14.11 5.54
C GLY A 42 5.75 -14.17 4.10
N MET A 43 5.76 -13.07 3.35
CA MET A 43 5.44 -13.08 1.93
C MET A 43 6.56 -13.64 1.04
N GLU A 44 7.74 -13.84 1.60
CA GLU A 44 8.89 -14.50 0.94
C GLU A 44 8.56 -15.92 0.44
N ASP A 45 7.57 -16.59 1.05
CA ASP A 45 7.07 -17.91 0.62
C ASP A 45 6.11 -17.84 -0.58
N ILE A 46 5.63 -16.64 -0.93
CA ILE A 46 4.57 -16.40 -1.92
C ILE A 46 5.14 -15.67 -3.14
N THR A 47 6.18 -14.85 -2.95
CA THR A 47 6.77 -14.02 -3.99
C THR A 47 8.29 -13.95 -3.84
N ASP A 48 9.01 -13.94 -4.97
CA ASP A 48 10.45 -13.64 -5.02
C ASP A 48 10.74 -12.12 -5.08
N LYS A 49 9.71 -11.29 -4.92
CA LYS A 49 9.78 -9.83 -5.01
C LYS A 49 10.19 -9.21 -3.68
N GLU A 50 10.87 -8.08 -3.75
CA GLU A 50 11.42 -7.39 -2.57
C GLU A 50 10.41 -6.45 -1.91
N TRP A 51 9.46 -5.92 -2.68
CA TRP A 51 8.50 -4.91 -2.26
C TRP A 51 7.07 -5.34 -2.57
N ALA A 52 6.14 -4.90 -1.72
CA ALA A 52 4.72 -5.10 -1.90
C ALA A 52 3.95 -3.80 -1.65
N VAL A 53 2.90 -3.60 -2.42
CA VAL A 53 1.93 -2.52 -2.22
C VAL A 53 0.60 -3.17 -1.89
N GLN A 54 0.15 -2.99 -0.66
CA GLN A 54 -1.22 -3.33 -0.28
C GLN A 54 -2.12 -2.12 -0.54
N HIS A 55 -3.28 -2.35 -1.12
CA HIS A 55 -4.28 -1.32 -1.39
C HIS A 55 -5.70 -1.92 -1.31
N PRO A 56 -6.77 -1.11 -1.28
CA PRO A 56 -8.12 -1.61 -1.45
C PRO A 56 -8.27 -2.31 -2.80
N ALA A 57 -9.26 -3.19 -2.96
CA ALA A 57 -9.48 -3.91 -4.21
C ALA A 57 -9.36 -2.98 -5.43
N ASP A 58 -8.55 -3.39 -6.40
CA ASP A 58 -8.44 -2.74 -7.70
C ASP A 58 -9.45 -3.33 -8.72
N GLU A 59 -9.44 -2.89 -9.98
CA GLU A 59 -10.33 -3.40 -11.04
C GLU A 59 -10.23 -4.93 -11.28
N ASN A 60 -9.20 -5.57 -10.74
CA ASN A 60 -8.98 -7.01 -10.77
C ASN A 60 -9.31 -7.75 -9.46
N ASP A 61 -9.94 -7.09 -8.47
CA ASP A 61 -10.14 -7.62 -7.10
C ASP A 61 -8.81 -7.98 -6.39
N GLU A 62 -7.69 -7.45 -6.88
CA GLU A 62 -6.37 -7.63 -6.27
C GLU A 62 -6.16 -6.59 -5.16
N HIS A 63 -5.67 -7.06 -4.01
CA HIS A 63 -5.38 -6.22 -2.84
C HIS A 63 -3.89 -6.01 -2.61
N THR A 64 -3.03 -6.72 -3.35
CA THR A 64 -1.58 -6.68 -3.15
C THR A 64 -0.86 -6.87 -4.47
N HIS A 65 0.01 -5.93 -4.81
CA HIS A 65 0.90 -6.03 -5.97
C HIS A 65 2.35 -6.09 -5.51
N PHE A 66 3.17 -6.87 -6.23
CA PHE A 66 4.55 -7.15 -5.85
C PHE A 66 5.53 -6.57 -6.87
N PHE A 67 6.64 -6.01 -6.38
CA PHE A 67 7.62 -5.26 -7.15
C PHE A 67 9.05 -5.62 -6.73
N ASP A 68 9.98 -5.64 -7.69
CA ASP A 68 11.40 -5.80 -7.38
C ASP A 68 12.01 -4.48 -6.85
N ASP A 69 11.51 -3.33 -7.32
CA ASP A 69 12.05 -2.01 -6.99
C ASP A 69 11.08 -1.18 -6.12
N LEU A 70 11.60 -0.55 -5.07
CA LEU A 70 10.85 0.39 -4.22
C LEU A 70 10.26 1.54 -5.03
N ASP A 71 11.02 2.09 -5.97
CA ASP A 71 10.59 3.23 -6.79
C ASP A 71 9.35 2.87 -7.64
N ALA A 72 9.31 1.65 -8.17
CA ALA A 72 8.16 1.13 -8.92
C ALA A 72 6.94 0.89 -8.01
N ALA A 73 7.15 0.36 -6.80
CA ALA A 73 6.09 0.17 -5.82
C ALA A 73 5.48 1.52 -5.38
N VAL A 74 6.33 2.53 -5.17
CA VAL A 74 5.91 3.89 -4.81
C VAL A 74 5.16 4.56 -5.96
N ASP A 75 5.68 4.51 -7.19
CA ASP A 75 4.99 5.08 -8.37
C ASP A 75 3.60 4.47 -8.55
N TYR A 76 3.49 3.14 -8.42
CA TYR A 76 2.20 2.45 -8.48
C TYR A 76 1.24 2.93 -7.39
N ALA A 77 1.71 3.05 -6.14
CA ALA A 77 0.88 3.51 -5.03
C ALA A 77 0.42 4.97 -5.22
N GLU A 78 1.31 5.86 -5.66
CA GLU A 78 0.98 7.27 -5.95
C GLU A 78 -0.02 7.40 -7.10
N ARG A 79 0.11 6.56 -8.13
CA ARG A 79 -0.88 6.44 -9.19
C ARG A 79 -2.22 5.95 -8.67
N TYR A 80 -2.24 4.88 -7.88
CA TYR A 80 -3.47 4.31 -7.33
C TYR A 80 -4.25 5.36 -6.53
N VAL A 81 -3.60 6.10 -5.62
CA VAL A 81 -4.28 7.15 -4.83
C VAL A 81 -4.73 8.34 -5.68
N GLY A 82 -4.04 8.62 -6.80
CA GLY A 82 -4.41 9.65 -7.76
C GLY A 82 -5.61 9.26 -8.64
N GLU A 83 -5.66 8.00 -9.08
CA GLU A 83 -6.69 7.45 -9.96
C GLU A 83 -7.95 7.04 -9.16
N ASN A 84 -7.80 6.70 -7.87
CA ASN A 84 -8.86 6.27 -6.97
C ASN A 84 -9.06 7.22 -5.78
N PRO A 85 -9.67 8.41 -5.94
CA PRO A 85 -9.85 9.37 -4.83
C PRO A 85 -10.85 8.90 -3.75
N SER A 86 -11.66 7.88 -4.02
CA SER A 86 -12.66 7.34 -3.08
C SER A 86 -12.82 5.82 -3.30
N PRO A 87 -11.78 5.01 -2.99
CA PRO A 87 -11.89 3.56 -3.16
C PRO A 87 -12.84 2.97 -2.10
N VAL A 88 -13.47 1.86 -2.45
CA VAL A 88 -14.28 1.10 -1.50
C VAL A 88 -13.33 0.28 -0.63
N ALA A 89 -13.33 0.53 0.68
CA ALA A 89 -12.74 -0.41 1.64
C ALA A 89 -13.75 -1.55 1.82
N GLU A 90 -13.49 -2.71 1.23
CA GLU A 90 -14.27 -3.91 1.54
C GLU A 90 -13.80 -4.43 2.90
N PHE A 91 -14.77 -4.55 3.83
CA PHE A 91 -14.59 -4.96 5.23
C PHE A 91 -14.79 -6.47 5.40
#